data_AF-A0A061EP35-F1
#
_entry.id   AF-A0A061EP35-F1
#
_cell.length_a   1.000
_cell.length_b   1.000
_cell.length_c   1.000
_cell.angle_alpha   90.00
_cell.angle_beta   90.00
_cell.angle_gamma   90.00
#
_symmetry.space_group_name_H-M   'P 1'
#
loop_
_entity.id
_entity.type
_entity.pdbx_description
1 polymer ?
#
loop_
_entity_poly.entity_id
_entity_poly.type
_entity_poly.pdbx_seq_one_letter_code
_entity_poly.pdbx_strand_id
1 'polypeptide(L)'
;MQVLSNARNFAGGLGSQTILLNSNHRLLSSLTRINSSPLSSLQCHVLTEASSGLCRGSYFPMPQHLVYSIISRTCFSTEAGTANSNPTEAVKELYDNMLQSVNVKRTMPPNASLWSMIENCKNHEDIKLLFDVLQNLRRFRLSNLRIHSNFNCNLCQEVTRACARVGAIDFGKKALWKHNVYGLTPSIASAHHLLLNAKGRNDAKLMVEVMQLLKRNNLPLQAGTADIFFSICYNTNNWELISKYSKKFIKAGVKLRQTTFDTWMKFAAQRGDTESLWNIEYLRSETMKQHTLTTGFSCAKGLLLEGKPEDAAALIQVLNQTLSDAKKPGIAVEVEKLVNEWPSDVIKHQKEEDRKALAASLKSDIPAMVASLLNTGFTMSINLEDLTKKEIPS
;
A
#
# COMPACT_ATOMS: atom_id res chain seq x y z
N MET A 1 51.28 55.75 -10.83
CA MET A 1 50.49 55.87 -9.59
C MET A 1 49.18 55.12 -9.83
N GLN A 2 48.95 53.92 -9.27
CA GLN A 2 48.34 53.69 -7.93
C GLN A 2 47.03 54.50 -7.79
N VAL A 3 45.84 53.96 -7.51
CA VAL A 3 45.45 52.94 -6.51
C VAL A 3 44.09 52.28 -6.86
N LEU A 4 43.91 51.04 -6.38
CA LEU A 4 42.70 50.22 -6.15
C LEU A 4 41.46 51.00 -5.60
N SER A 5 40.20 50.55 -5.71
CA SER A 5 39.61 49.53 -4.81
C SER A 5 38.12 49.20 -5.13
N ASN A 6 37.83 47.89 -5.17
CA ASN A 6 36.70 47.10 -4.64
C ASN A 6 35.19 47.42 -4.84
N ALA A 7 34.53 46.41 -5.43
CA ALA A 7 33.33 45.66 -4.98
C ALA A 7 31.91 46.27 -5.03
N ARG A 8 31.04 45.69 -5.89
CA ARG A 8 29.86 44.88 -5.49
C ARG A 8 28.96 44.44 -6.67
N ASN A 9 28.52 43.18 -6.56
CA ASN A 9 27.24 42.59 -6.98
C ASN A 9 27.06 42.02 -8.40
N PHE A 10 27.29 40.70 -8.45
CA PHE A 10 26.58 39.71 -9.26
C PHE A 10 25.06 39.80 -9.06
N ALA A 11 24.30 39.89 -10.14
CA ALA A 11 22.94 39.34 -10.24
C ALA A 11 22.50 39.31 -11.72
N GLY A 12 22.06 38.13 -12.19
CA GLY A 12 21.20 38.04 -13.37
C GLY A 12 21.60 36.96 -14.37
N GLY A 13 20.87 35.84 -14.36
CA GLY A 13 20.66 35.06 -15.59
C GLY A 13 21.14 33.61 -15.60
N LEU A 14 20.84 32.80 -14.58
CA LEU A 14 20.69 31.35 -14.80
C LEU A 14 19.24 30.97 -14.53
N GLY A 15 18.45 30.91 -15.60
CA GLY A 15 17.14 30.29 -15.61
C GLY A 15 17.27 28.81 -15.31
N SER A 16 16.53 28.34 -14.32
CA SER A 16 16.44 26.95 -13.91
C SER A 16 15.94 26.08 -15.08
N GLN A 17 16.82 25.27 -15.67
CA GLN A 17 16.43 24.21 -16.59
C GLN A 17 15.69 23.13 -15.80
N THR A 18 14.37 23.30 -15.71
CA THR A 18 13.46 22.28 -15.22
C THR A 18 13.05 21.48 -16.44
N ILE A 19 13.70 20.35 -16.70
CA ILE A 19 13.28 19.44 -17.77
C ILE A 19 11.99 18.75 -17.28
N LEU A 20 10.86 19.35 -17.63
CA LEU A 20 9.63 18.61 -17.86
C LEU A 20 9.93 17.66 -19.02
N LEU A 21 9.99 16.36 -18.76
CA LEU A 21 9.82 15.37 -19.81
C LEU A 21 8.44 15.63 -20.42
N ASN A 22 8.44 16.32 -21.55
CA ASN A 22 7.24 16.76 -22.25
C ASN A 22 6.51 15.51 -22.77
N SER A 23 5.56 15.00 -21.99
CA SER A 23 4.68 13.88 -22.33
C SER A 23 3.57 14.27 -23.33
N ASN A 24 3.62 15.49 -23.87
CA ASN A 24 2.71 15.90 -24.93
C ASN A 24 3.27 15.43 -26.27
N HIS A 25 2.86 14.25 -26.76
CA HIS A 25 2.56 14.04 -28.19
C HIS A 25 2.01 12.65 -28.56
N ARG A 26 1.71 11.74 -27.63
CA ARG A 26 0.96 10.52 -27.96
C ARG A 26 -0.13 10.25 -26.93
N LEU A 27 -1.34 10.01 -27.43
CA LEU A 27 -2.59 9.66 -26.74
C LEU A 27 -3.51 10.82 -26.33
N LEU A 28 -4.03 11.54 -27.34
CA LEU A 28 -5.29 12.26 -27.22
C LEU A 28 -6.27 11.74 -28.27
N SER A 29 -6.89 10.60 -28.00
CA SER A 29 -8.03 10.11 -28.79
C SER A 29 -8.84 9.02 -28.09
N SER A 30 -9.21 9.20 -26.81
CA SER A 30 -10.48 8.66 -26.27
C SER A 30 -10.64 8.99 -24.78
N LEU A 31 -11.04 10.22 -24.46
CA LEU A 31 -11.80 10.49 -23.24
C LEU A 31 -12.64 11.75 -23.47
N THR A 32 -13.93 11.52 -23.60
CA THR A 32 -14.99 12.51 -23.70
C THR A 32 -14.87 13.54 -22.58
N ARG A 33 -14.69 14.77 -23.03
CA ARG A 33 -14.86 16.08 -22.39
C ARG A 33 -15.88 16.06 -21.23
N ILE A 34 -15.42 16.21 -19.99
CA ILE A 34 -16.26 16.68 -18.87
C ILE A 34 -15.80 18.11 -18.57
N ASN A 35 -16.59 19.07 -19.02
CA ASN A 35 -16.42 20.48 -18.73
C ASN A 35 -16.59 20.73 -17.23
N SER A 36 -15.62 21.41 -16.63
CA SER A 36 -15.76 22.10 -15.35
C SER A 36 -16.42 23.46 -15.55
N SER A 37 -17.37 23.82 -14.70
CA SER A 37 -17.68 25.22 -14.40
C SER A 37 -18.01 25.36 -12.89
N PRO A 38 -17.66 26.51 -12.25
CA PRO A 38 -17.62 26.65 -10.80
C PRO A 38 -18.78 27.47 -10.20
N LEU A 39 -18.77 27.61 -8.86
CA LEU A 39 -19.66 28.38 -7.96
C LEU A 39 -20.95 27.63 -7.55
N SER A 40 -21.44 27.64 -6.31
CA SER A 40 -21.23 28.55 -5.17
C SER A 40 -21.52 27.84 -3.84
N SER A 41 -20.95 28.41 -2.78
CA SER A 41 -21.29 28.25 -1.37
C SER A 41 -22.79 28.18 -1.08
N LEU A 42 -23.20 27.27 -0.19
CA LEU A 42 -24.30 27.49 0.74
C LEU A 42 -24.13 26.57 1.96
N GLN A 43 -23.87 27.21 3.10
CA GLN A 43 -24.14 26.66 4.43
C GLN A 43 -25.60 26.22 4.49
N CYS A 44 -25.88 25.07 5.08
CA CYS A 44 -27.21 24.85 5.64
C CYS A 44 -27.10 24.22 7.01
N HIS A 45 -27.52 25.03 7.98
CA HIS A 45 -27.73 24.71 9.37
C HIS A 45 -28.67 23.51 9.54
N VAL A 46 -28.33 22.68 10.52
CA VAL A 46 -29.23 21.71 11.12
C VAL A 46 -30.37 22.47 11.81
N LEU A 47 -31.60 22.25 11.37
CA LEU A 47 -32.79 22.55 12.15
C LEU A 47 -33.74 21.34 12.10
N THR A 48 -33.95 20.81 13.29
CA THR A 48 -34.89 19.76 13.65
C THR A 48 -36.28 20.36 13.70
N GLU A 49 -37.22 19.87 12.88
CA GLU A 49 -38.65 20.01 13.18
C GLU A 49 -39.38 18.70 12.93
N ALA A 50 -40.12 18.28 13.96
CA ALA A 50 -41.04 17.19 13.95
C ALA A 50 -42.32 17.60 13.20
N SER A 51 -42.82 16.73 12.33
CA SER A 51 -44.25 16.72 12.01
C SER A 51 -44.71 15.30 11.69
N SER A 52 -45.86 14.97 12.29
CA SER A 52 -46.64 13.75 12.17
C SER A 52 -47.51 13.79 10.92
N GLY A 53 -47.80 12.62 10.35
CA GLY A 53 -48.80 12.49 9.28
C GLY A 53 -48.86 11.09 8.69
N LEU A 54 -49.79 10.27 9.17
CA LEU A 54 -50.18 9.00 8.57
C LEU A 54 -50.64 9.20 7.12
N CYS A 55 -50.21 8.32 6.21
CA CYS A 55 -51.02 7.90 5.06
C CYS A 55 -50.67 6.47 4.63
N ARG A 56 -51.71 5.80 4.16
CA ARG A 56 -51.98 4.36 4.17
C ARG A 56 -51.65 3.72 2.82
N GLY A 57 -51.16 2.48 2.86
CA GLY A 57 -51.56 1.41 1.95
C GLY A 57 -50.68 1.16 0.71
N SER A 58 -50.12 -0.04 0.63
CA SER A 58 -50.18 -0.95 -0.53
C SER A 58 -49.50 -2.27 -0.17
N TYR A 59 -50.31 -3.30 0.07
CA TYR A 59 -49.87 -4.68 0.26
C TYR A 59 -49.57 -5.32 -1.10
N PHE A 60 -48.39 -5.92 -1.25
CA PHE A 60 -48.18 -7.06 -2.14
C PHE A 60 -47.42 -8.15 -1.38
N PRO A 61 -47.90 -9.41 -1.39
CA PRO A 61 -47.33 -10.50 -0.60
C PRO A 61 -46.12 -11.11 -1.33
N MET A 62 -44.99 -11.25 -0.62
CA MET A 62 -43.84 -12.04 -1.09
C MET A 62 -43.89 -13.45 -0.50
N PRO A 63 -43.55 -14.51 -1.27
CA PRO A 63 -43.70 -15.90 -0.86
C PRO A 63 -42.73 -16.31 0.24
N GLN A 64 -43.22 -17.06 1.21
CA GLN A 64 -42.41 -17.77 2.20
C GLN A 64 -41.71 -18.96 1.52
N HIS A 65 -40.39 -18.88 1.34
CA HIS A 65 -39.59 -20.06 1.01
C HIS A 65 -38.99 -20.68 2.28
N LEU A 66 -39.42 -21.91 2.53
CA LEU A 66 -38.95 -22.85 3.55
C LEU A 66 -37.42 -23.01 3.49
N VAL A 67 -36.75 -22.80 4.62
CA VAL A 67 -35.33 -23.10 4.79
C VAL A 67 -35.18 -24.61 5.01
N TYR A 68 -34.80 -25.35 3.97
CA TYR A 68 -34.26 -26.70 4.12
C TYR A 68 -32.79 -26.62 4.53
N SER A 69 -32.49 -27.07 5.75
CA SER A 69 -31.14 -27.27 6.27
C SER A 69 -30.46 -28.40 5.50
N ILE A 70 -29.46 -28.09 4.69
CA ILE A 70 -28.52 -29.09 4.15
C ILE A 70 -27.31 -29.11 5.07
N ILE A 71 -27.23 -30.17 5.88
CA ILE A 71 -26.06 -30.54 6.67
C ILE A 71 -24.91 -30.81 5.71
N SER A 72 -23.97 -29.87 5.61
CA SER A 72 -22.71 -30.09 4.88
C SER A 72 -21.73 -30.80 5.80
N ARG A 73 -21.40 -32.04 5.43
CA ARG A 73 -20.39 -32.90 6.06
C ARG A 73 -19.08 -32.13 6.29
N THR A 74 -18.57 -32.25 7.50
CA THR A 74 -17.25 -31.77 7.92
C THR A 74 -16.14 -32.54 7.19
N CYS A 75 -15.31 -31.85 6.42
CA CYS A 75 -13.99 -32.35 6.05
C CYS A 75 -13.04 -32.14 7.23
N PHE A 76 -12.64 -33.23 7.88
CA PHE A 76 -11.55 -33.20 8.86
C PHE A 76 -10.23 -33.03 8.10
N SER A 77 -9.59 -31.87 8.28
CA SER A 77 -8.18 -31.67 7.93
C SER A 77 -7.37 -31.87 9.20
N THR A 78 -6.57 -32.93 9.24
CA THR A 78 -5.65 -33.23 10.34
C THR A 78 -4.40 -32.37 10.18
N GLU A 79 -4.42 -31.15 10.72
CA GLU A 79 -3.19 -30.43 11.06
C GLU A 79 -2.70 -30.92 12.42
N ALA A 80 -1.44 -31.34 12.47
CA ALA A 80 -0.77 -31.77 13.69
C ALA A 80 -0.82 -30.66 14.75
N GLY A 81 -1.33 -31.01 15.93
CA GLY A 81 -1.58 -30.08 17.03
C GLY A 81 -0.33 -29.31 17.45
N THR A 82 -0.38 -27.99 17.33
CA THR A 82 0.42 -27.10 18.17
C THR A 82 -0.01 -27.31 19.63
N ALA A 83 0.99 -27.51 20.50
CA ALA A 83 0.87 -27.80 21.92
C ALA A 83 -0.33 -27.12 22.60
N ASN A 84 -1.02 -27.87 23.47
CA ASN A 84 -2.12 -27.40 24.34
C ASN A 84 -1.75 -26.06 25.01
N SER A 85 -2.08 -24.94 24.38
CA SER A 85 -1.75 -23.61 24.90
C SER A 85 -2.89 -23.15 25.79
N ASN A 86 -2.86 -23.52 27.06
CA ASN A 86 -3.78 -22.97 28.05
C ASN A 86 -3.61 -21.43 28.14
N PRO A 87 -4.66 -20.69 28.53
CA PRO A 87 -4.52 -19.26 28.83
C PRO A 87 -3.42 -19.03 29.87
N THR A 88 -2.66 -17.97 29.69
CA THR A 88 -1.64 -17.53 30.63
C THR A 88 -2.32 -17.17 31.97
N GLU A 89 -1.75 -17.60 33.09
CA GLU A 89 -2.32 -17.38 34.43
C GLU A 89 -2.65 -15.90 34.70
N ALA A 90 -1.73 -14.99 34.33
CA ALA A 90 -1.94 -13.54 34.48
C ALA A 90 -3.15 -13.02 33.68
N VAL A 91 -3.38 -13.54 32.47
CA VAL A 91 -4.54 -13.14 31.64
C VAL A 91 -5.82 -13.71 32.23
N LYS A 92 -5.78 -14.95 32.74
CA LYS A 92 -6.90 -15.61 33.39
C LYS A 92 -7.30 -14.91 34.69
N GLU A 93 -6.35 -14.50 35.51
CA GLU A 93 -6.63 -13.73 36.74
C GLU A 93 -7.31 -12.39 36.42
N LEU A 94 -6.79 -11.64 35.44
CA LEU A 94 -7.41 -10.40 34.97
C LEU A 94 -8.83 -10.63 34.43
N TYR A 95 -9.02 -11.71 33.67
CA TYR A 95 -10.32 -12.15 33.15
C TYR A 95 -11.33 -12.40 34.28
N ASP A 96 -10.97 -13.25 35.25
CA ASP A 96 -11.83 -13.64 36.37
C ASP A 96 -12.20 -12.42 37.23
N ASN A 97 -11.23 -11.54 37.51
CA ASN A 97 -11.46 -10.30 38.27
C ASN A 97 -12.42 -9.34 37.55
N MET A 98 -12.31 -9.22 36.23
CA MET A 98 -13.23 -8.39 35.43
C MET A 98 -14.64 -8.98 35.40
N LEU A 99 -14.77 -10.30 35.22
CA LEU A 99 -16.08 -10.95 35.26
C LEU A 99 -16.74 -10.89 36.63
N GLN A 100 -15.97 -11.01 37.72
CA GLN A 100 -16.49 -10.84 39.06
C GLN A 100 -17.07 -9.42 39.24
N SER A 101 -16.39 -8.40 38.71
CA SER A 101 -16.86 -7.02 38.75
C SER A 101 -18.19 -6.84 37.99
N VAL A 102 -18.28 -7.38 36.78
CA VAL A 102 -19.46 -7.24 35.91
C VAL A 102 -20.65 -8.07 36.41
N ASN A 103 -20.42 -9.33 36.80
CA ASN A 103 -21.49 -10.28 37.09
C ASN A 103 -21.94 -10.25 38.56
N VAL A 104 -20.99 -10.13 39.49
CA VAL A 104 -21.28 -10.18 40.93
C VAL A 104 -21.48 -8.77 41.48
N LYS A 105 -20.49 -7.88 41.29
CA LYS A 105 -20.52 -6.52 41.85
C LYS A 105 -21.42 -5.57 41.05
N ARG A 106 -21.79 -5.94 39.81
CA ARG A 106 -22.57 -5.12 38.88
C ARG A 106 -21.93 -3.74 38.66
N THR A 107 -20.61 -3.70 38.60
CA THR A 107 -19.82 -2.48 38.37
C THR A 107 -18.91 -2.64 37.15
N MET A 108 -18.54 -1.51 36.54
CA MET A 108 -17.56 -1.49 35.46
C MET A 108 -16.17 -1.79 36.04
N PRO A 109 -15.42 -2.77 35.50
CA PRO A 109 -14.05 -2.98 35.94
C PRO A 109 -13.15 -1.78 35.62
N PRO A 110 -12.05 -1.60 36.36
CA PRO A 110 -11.08 -0.54 36.09
C PRO A 110 -10.58 -0.63 34.64
N ASN A 111 -10.51 0.52 33.95
CA ASN A 111 -10.04 0.59 32.57
C ASN A 111 -8.62 -0.01 32.43
N ALA A 112 -7.76 0.21 33.43
CA ALA A 112 -6.38 -0.31 33.48
C ALA A 112 -6.31 -1.85 33.38
N SER A 113 -7.30 -2.58 33.92
CA SER A 113 -7.33 -4.04 33.87
C SER A 113 -7.47 -4.55 32.43
N LEU A 114 -8.28 -3.89 31.61
CA LEU A 114 -8.43 -4.26 30.19
C LEU A 114 -7.16 -4.00 29.40
N TRP A 115 -6.50 -2.86 29.61
CA TRP A 115 -5.22 -2.56 28.96
C TRP A 115 -4.13 -3.54 29.37
N SER A 116 -4.04 -3.86 30.66
CA SER A 116 -3.11 -4.86 31.17
C SER A 116 -3.37 -6.25 30.57
N MET A 117 -4.64 -6.64 30.37
CA MET A 117 -4.98 -7.90 29.71
C MET A 117 -4.50 -7.93 28.25
N ILE A 118 -4.71 -6.83 27.50
CA ILE A 118 -4.26 -6.70 26.11
C ILE A 118 -2.73 -6.81 26.01
N GLU A 119 -2.01 -6.17 26.93
CA GLU A 119 -0.54 -6.23 26.98
C GLU A 119 -0.02 -7.63 27.27
N ASN A 120 -0.68 -8.36 28.19
CA ASN A 120 -0.26 -9.69 28.62
C ASN A 120 -0.69 -10.85 27.71
N CYS A 121 -1.51 -10.61 26.67
CA CYS A 121 -1.88 -11.65 25.70
C CYS A 121 -0.64 -12.17 24.94
N LYS A 122 -0.34 -13.46 25.12
CA LYS A 122 0.83 -14.15 24.51
C LYS A 122 0.43 -15.24 23.52
N ASN A 123 -0.73 -15.88 23.72
CA ASN A 123 -1.18 -16.99 22.90
C ASN A 123 -2.62 -16.81 22.40
N HIS A 124 -3.07 -17.74 21.56
CA HIS A 124 -4.39 -17.66 20.91
C HIS A 124 -5.55 -17.75 21.92
N GLU A 125 -5.40 -18.55 22.98
CA GLU A 125 -6.42 -18.69 24.03
C GLU A 125 -6.53 -17.41 24.89
N ASP A 126 -5.43 -16.69 25.11
CA ASP A 126 -5.47 -15.36 25.77
C ASP A 126 -6.33 -14.37 24.97
N ILE A 127 -6.16 -14.35 23.65
CA ILE A 127 -6.95 -13.49 22.75
C ILE A 127 -8.43 -13.89 22.78
N LYS A 128 -8.73 -15.19 22.86
CA LYS A 128 -10.10 -15.67 22.98
C LYS A 128 -10.75 -15.18 24.29
N LEU A 129 -10.04 -15.25 25.42
CA LEU A 129 -10.51 -14.68 26.68
C LEU A 129 -10.71 -13.16 26.59
N LEU A 130 -9.80 -12.44 25.92
CA LEU A 130 -9.93 -11.00 25.71
C LEU A 130 -11.22 -10.66 24.94
N PHE A 131 -11.52 -11.39 23.88
CA PHE A 131 -12.74 -11.16 23.09
C PHE A 131 -14.02 -11.51 23.87
N ASP A 132 -13.98 -12.55 24.71
CA ASP A 132 -15.10 -12.88 25.59
C ASP A 132 -15.36 -11.75 26.62
N VAL A 133 -14.30 -11.21 27.24
CA VAL A 133 -14.41 -10.04 28.13
C VAL A 133 -15.00 -8.84 27.40
N LEU A 134 -14.48 -8.51 26.22
CA LEU A 134 -15.00 -7.39 25.43
C LEU A 134 -16.49 -7.53 25.11
N GLN A 135 -16.95 -8.74 24.79
CA GLN A 135 -18.36 -9.02 24.56
C GLN A 135 -19.20 -8.81 25.83
N ASN A 136 -18.73 -9.30 26.98
CA ASN A 136 -19.43 -9.14 28.25
C ASN A 136 -19.46 -7.67 28.70
N LEU A 137 -18.36 -6.95 28.54
CA LEU A 137 -18.29 -5.50 28.78
C LEU A 137 -19.25 -4.73 27.86
N ARG A 138 -19.32 -5.11 26.57
CA ARG A 138 -20.28 -4.51 25.63
C ARG A 138 -21.72 -4.74 26.06
N ARG A 139 -22.07 -5.98 26.43
CA ARG A 139 -23.40 -6.32 26.96
C ARG A 139 -23.73 -5.49 28.20
N PHE A 140 -22.83 -5.45 29.18
CA PHE A 140 -23.02 -4.69 30.42
C PHE A 140 -23.21 -3.18 30.15
N ARG A 141 -22.41 -2.60 29.25
CA ARG A 141 -22.59 -1.19 28.83
C ARG A 141 -23.98 -0.95 28.24
N LEU A 142 -24.48 -1.86 27.42
CA LEU A 142 -25.78 -1.75 26.77
C LEU A 142 -26.94 -1.93 27.77
N SER A 143 -26.91 -2.97 28.61
CA SER A 143 -28.02 -3.33 29.49
C SER A 143 -28.03 -2.54 30.80
N ASN A 144 -26.87 -2.41 31.46
CA ASN A 144 -26.78 -1.88 32.82
C ASN A 144 -26.48 -0.38 32.81
N LEU A 145 -25.60 0.08 31.93
CA LEU A 145 -25.21 1.49 31.87
C LEU A 145 -25.99 2.31 30.83
N ARG A 146 -26.78 1.66 29.96
CA ARG A 146 -27.51 2.29 28.84
C ARG A 146 -26.61 3.09 27.89
N ILE A 147 -25.35 2.69 27.74
CA ILE A 147 -24.38 3.31 26.83
C ILE A 147 -24.39 2.55 25.51
N HIS A 148 -25.05 3.12 24.50
CA HIS A 148 -25.19 2.49 23.18
C HIS A 148 -23.95 2.64 22.28
N SER A 149 -23.08 3.61 22.56
CA SER A 149 -21.85 3.84 21.79
C SER A 149 -20.85 2.70 21.95
N ASN A 150 -20.17 2.37 20.86
CA ASN A 150 -19.05 1.43 20.85
C ASN A 150 -17.86 1.97 21.69
N PHE A 151 -16.92 1.09 22.03
CA PHE A 151 -15.60 1.47 22.50
C PHE A 151 -14.87 2.32 21.45
N ASN A 152 -13.94 3.16 21.92
CA ASN A 152 -13.19 4.05 21.05
C ASN A 152 -12.28 3.28 20.07
N CYS A 153 -11.80 3.99 19.04
CA CYS A 153 -10.92 3.43 18.01
C CYS A 153 -9.54 3.04 18.54
N ASN A 154 -9.06 3.68 19.62
CA ASN A 154 -7.77 3.35 20.25
C ASN A 154 -7.80 1.95 20.85
N LEU A 155 -8.89 1.58 21.53
CA LEU A 155 -9.06 0.21 22.03
C LEU A 155 -9.06 -0.80 20.89
N CYS A 156 -9.80 -0.52 19.80
CA CYS A 156 -9.79 -1.38 18.62
C CYS A 156 -8.38 -1.53 18.03
N GLN A 157 -7.59 -0.45 18.01
CA GLN A 157 -6.22 -0.47 17.54
C GLN A 157 -5.33 -1.38 18.39
N GLU A 158 -5.38 -1.27 19.71
CA GLU A 158 -4.55 -2.09 20.60
C GLU A 158 -4.98 -3.54 20.63
N VAL A 159 -6.28 -3.83 20.60
CA VAL A 159 -6.79 -5.21 20.48
C VAL A 159 -6.31 -5.82 19.16
N THR A 160 -6.38 -5.08 18.05
CA THR A 160 -5.92 -5.57 16.76
C THR A 160 -4.39 -5.74 16.72
N ARG A 161 -3.63 -4.86 17.40
CA ARG A 161 -2.19 -4.99 17.58
C ARG A 161 -1.83 -6.25 18.35
N ALA A 162 -2.53 -6.55 19.46
CA ALA A 162 -2.32 -7.77 20.22
C ALA A 162 -2.64 -9.02 19.39
N CYS A 163 -3.74 -9.01 18.62
CA CYS A 163 -4.08 -10.08 17.69
C CYS A 163 -2.96 -10.32 16.66
N ALA A 164 -2.43 -9.24 16.06
CA ALA A 164 -1.34 -9.31 15.09
C ALA A 164 -0.03 -9.81 15.71
N ARG A 165 0.28 -9.37 16.94
CA ARG A 165 1.47 -9.78 17.71
C ARG A 165 1.47 -11.28 18.00
N VAL A 166 0.32 -11.81 18.43
CA VAL A 166 0.14 -13.23 18.78
C VAL A 166 -0.02 -14.10 17.53
N GLY A 167 -0.46 -13.53 16.40
CA GLY A 167 -0.79 -14.29 15.19
C GLY A 167 -2.25 -14.79 15.15
N ALA A 168 -3.11 -14.31 16.05
CA ALA A 168 -4.56 -14.58 16.06
C ALA A 168 -5.30 -13.70 15.03
N ILE A 169 -4.97 -13.90 13.75
CA ILE A 169 -5.42 -13.01 12.65
C ILE A 169 -6.93 -13.09 12.40
N ASP A 170 -7.55 -14.23 12.66
CA ASP A 170 -9.00 -14.40 12.58
C ASP A 170 -9.74 -13.46 13.56
N PHE A 171 -9.24 -13.33 14.79
CA PHE A 171 -9.74 -12.38 15.79
C PHE A 171 -9.45 -10.93 15.39
N GLY A 172 -8.27 -10.67 14.84
CA GLY A 172 -7.95 -9.36 14.24
C GLY A 172 -8.97 -8.95 13.17
N LYS A 173 -9.38 -9.87 12.29
CA LYS A 173 -10.42 -9.62 11.28
C LYS A 173 -11.79 -9.35 11.91
N LYS A 174 -12.15 -10.09 12.97
CA LYS A 174 -13.40 -9.87 13.74
C LYS A 174 -13.43 -8.46 14.37
N ALA A 175 -12.29 -7.95 14.84
CA ALA A 175 -12.20 -6.59 15.38
C ALA A 175 -12.57 -5.51 14.34
N LEU A 176 -12.33 -5.77 13.06
CA LEU A 176 -12.62 -4.85 11.96
C LEU A 176 -14.03 -4.97 11.38
N TRP A 177 -14.91 -5.82 11.92
CA TRP A 177 -16.28 -5.93 11.37
C TRP A 177 -17.13 -4.69 11.66
N LYS A 178 -17.96 -4.29 10.69
CA LYS A 178 -18.85 -3.13 10.78
C LYS A 178 -19.84 -3.26 11.94
N HIS A 179 -20.44 -4.45 12.05
CA HIS A 179 -21.31 -4.81 13.16
C HIS A 179 -20.49 -5.60 14.18
N ASN A 180 -19.75 -4.87 15.01
CA ASN A 180 -18.85 -5.47 15.97
C ASN A 180 -19.60 -5.86 17.26
N VAL A 181 -19.78 -7.17 17.49
CA VAL A 181 -20.43 -7.72 18.69
C VAL A 181 -19.64 -7.39 19.97
N TYR A 182 -18.33 -7.23 19.86
CA TYR A 182 -17.41 -6.85 20.93
C TYR A 182 -17.42 -5.34 21.20
N GLY A 183 -18.21 -4.57 20.45
CA GLY A 183 -18.34 -3.12 20.60
C GLY A 183 -17.10 -2.35 20.16
N LEU A 184 -16.17 -2.92 19.38
CA LEU A 184 -15.00 -2.20 18.90
C LEU A 184 -15.36 -1.29 17.72
N THR A 185 -14.73 -0.12 17.65
CA THR A 185 -14.89 0.82 16.51
C THR A 185 -13.68 0.70 15.58
N PRO A 186 -13.84 0.11 14.37
CA PRO A 186 -12.75 -0.04 13.41
C PRO A 186 -12.19 1.31 12.97
N SER A 187 -10.87 1.36 12.78
CA SER A 187 -10.15 2.50 12.23
C SER A 187 -9.08 2.05 11.25
N ILE A 188 -8.58 2.98 10.43
CA ILE A 188 -7.46 2.68 9.52
C ILE A 188 -6.22 2.22 10.30
N ALA A 189 -5.97 2.83 11.46
CA ALA A 189 -4.86 2.46 12.34
C ALA A 189 -4.98 1.02 12.85
N SER A 190 -6.19 0.55 13.19
CA SER A 190 -6.41 -0.85 13.56
C SER A 190 -6.14 -1.80 12.38
N ALA A 191 -6.60 -1.46 11.18
CA ALA A 191 -6.34 -2.27 9.99
C ALA A 191 -4.86 -2.27 9.58
N HIS A 192 -4.13 -1.18 9.81
CA HIS A 192 -2.68 -1.09 9.54
C HIS A 192 -1.89 -2.14 10.30
N HIS A 193 -2.25 -2.50 11.53
CA HIS A 193 -1.56 -3.56 12.27
C HIS A 193 -1.67 -4.92 11.58
N LEU A 194 -2.83 -5.25 11.01
CA LEU A 194 -3.00 -6.46 10.22
C LEU A 194 -2.27 -6.39 8.88
N LEU A 195 -2.27 -5.22 8.23
CA LEU A 195 -1.54 -5.02 6.98
C LEU A 195 -0.02 -5.11 7.17
N LEU A 196 0.52 -4.58 8.28
CA LEU A 196 1.93 -4.70 8.65
C LEU A 196 2.30 -6.16 8.95
N ASN A 197 1.42 -6.90 9.62
CA ASN A 197 1.61 -8.33 9.82
C ASN A 197 1.62 -9.09 8.48
N ALA A 198 0.69 -8.77 7.57
CA ALA A 198 0.67 -9.32 6.22
C ALA A 198 1.95 -8.98 5.44
N LYS A 199 2.48 -7.75 5.61
CA LYS A 199 3.76 -7.33 5.01
C LYS A 199 4.92 -8.19 5.48
N GLY A 200 5.02 -8.44 6.79
CA GLY A 200 6.08 -9.27 7.36
C GLY A 200 6.08 -10.72 6.84
N ARG A 201 4.91 -11.24 6.45
CA ARG A 201 4.73 -12.60 5.93
C ARG A 201 4.59 -12.68 4.40
N ASN A 202 4.62 -11.54 3.70
CA ASN A 202 4.25 -11.42 2.28
C ASN A 202 2.90 -12.09 1.95
N ASP A 203 1.93 -12.01 2.86
CA ASP A 203 0.62 -12.64 2.69
C ASP A 203 -0.33 -11.74 1.88
N ALA A 204 -0.34 -11.94 0.56
CA ALA A 204 -1.21 -11.21 -0.35
C ALA A 204 -2.70 -11.53 -0.12
N LYS A 205 -3.04 -12.74 0.35
CA LYS A 205 -4.44 -13.14 0.57
C LYS A 205 -5.02 -12.38 1.77
N LEU A 206 -4.29 -12.35 2.88
CA LEU A 206 -4.66 -11.59 4.07
C LEU A 206 -4.79 -10.10 3.75
N MET A 207 -3.84 -9.54 2.99
CA MET A 207 -3.89 -8.15 2.56
C MET A 207 -5.19 -7.83 1.79
N VAL A 208 -5.58 -8.69 0.84
CA VAL A 208 -6.83 -8.51 0.07
C VAL A 208 -8.06 -8.60 0.98
N GLU A 209 -8.10 -9.55 1.91
CA GLU A 209 -9.19 -9.68 2.89
C GLU A 209 -9.32 -8.42 3.75
N VAL A 210 -8.21 -7.88 4.27
CA VAL A 210 -8.22 -6.64 5.06
C VAL A 210 -8.66 -5.45 4.22
N MET A 211 -8.23 -5.34 2.97
CA MET A 211 -8.69 -4.29 2.05
C MET A 211 -10.20 -4.40 1.74
N GLN A 212 -10.77 -5.60 1.68
CA GLN A 212 -12.21 -5.79 1.57
C GLN A 212 -12.94 -5.36 2.85
N LEU A 213 -12.38 -5.64 4.03
CA LEU A 213 -12.92 -5.16 5.29
C LEU A 213 -12.91 -3.63 5.36
N LEU A 214 -11.81 -2.98 4.99
CA LEU A 214 -11.75 -1.51 4.91
C LEU A 214 -12.87 -0.95 4.03
N LYS A 215 -13.10 -1.54 2.85
CA LYS A 215 -14.18 -1.14 1.94
C LYS A 215 -15.56 -1.34 2.57
N ARG A 216 -15.83 -2.50 3.19
CA ARG A 216 -17.14 -2.79 3.83
C ARG A 216 -17.46 -1.83 4.99
N ASN A 217 -16.42 -1.33 5.65
CA ASN A 217 -16.54 -0.37 6.75
C ASN A 217 -16.53 1.09 6.29
N ASN A 218 -16.45 1.35 4.98
CA ASN A 218 -16.30 2.70 4.42
C ASN A 218 -15.13 3.48 5.05
N LEU A 219 -14.04 2.78 5.38
CA LEU A 219 -12.85 3.41 5.95
C LEU A 219 -12.02 4.09 4.84
N PRO A 220 -11.51 5.31 5.07
CA PRO A 220 -10.72 6.00 4.05
C PRO A 220 -9.42 5.24 3.71
N LEU A 221 -9.01 5.30 2.45
CA LEU A 221 -7.69 4.81 2.06
C LEU A 221 -6.64 5.88 2.35
N GLN A 222 -5.50 5.47 2.91
CA GLN A 222 -4.39 6.36 3.23
C GLN A 222 -3.14 5.98 2.44
N ALA A 223 -2.21 6.93 2.29
CA ALA A 223 -0.96 6.71 1.60
C ALA A 223 -0.10 5.60 2.24
N GLY A 224 -0.14 5.46 3.57
CA GLY A 224 0.53 4.35 4.26
C GLY A 224 -0.05 2.98 3.94
N THR A 225 -1.37 2.90 3.71
CA THR A 225 -2.03 1.67 3.22
C THR A 225 -1.53 1.29 1.83
N ALA A 226 -1.40 2.28 0.94
CA ALA A 226 -0.86 2.06 -0.40
C ALA A 226 0.59 1.56 -0.33
N ASP A 227 1.45 2.18 0.48
CA ASP A 227 2.85 1.76 0.60
C ASP A 227 3.01 0.29 1.00
N ILE A 228 2.24 -0.15 2.02
CA ILE A 228 2.22 -1.56 2.43
C ILE A 228 1.71 -2.46 1.30
N PHE A 229 0.61 -2.06 0.66
CA PHE A 229 -0.02 -2.83 -0.40
C PHE A 229 0.91 -3.06 -1.60
N PHE A 230 1.55 -2.00 -2.08
CA PHE A 230 2.46 -2.05 -3.22
C PHE A 230 3.71 -2.87 -2.89
N SER A 231 4.24 -2.74 -1.67
CA SER A 231 5.37 -3.54 -1.20
C SER A 231 5.06 -5.04 -1.19
N ILE A 232 3.89 -5.47 -0.68
CA ILE A 232 3.49 -6.89 -0.68
C ILE A 232 3.33 -7.41 -2.11
N CYS A 233 2.67 -6.66 -2.98
CA CYS A 233 2.46 -7.08 -4.36
C CYS A 233 3.77 -7.17 -5.16
N TYR A 234 4.72 -6.26 -4.93
CA TYR A 234 6.06 -6.35 -5.50
C TYR A 234 6.78 -7.62 -5.04
N ASN A 235 6.81 -7.88 -3.72
CA ASN A 235 7.48 -9.06 -3.15
C ASN A 235 6.84 -10.39 -3.60
N THR A 236 5.53 -10.41 -3.85
CA THR A 236 4.79 -11.59 -4.32
C THR A 236 4.67 -11.66 -5.85
N ASN A 237 5.31 -10.74 -6.57
CA ASN A 237 5.25 -10.61 -8.03
C ASN A 237 3.81 -10.56 -8.59
N ASN A 238 2.87 -9.94 -7.88
CA ASN A 238 1.46 -9.89 -8.25
C ASN A 238 1.08 -8.56 -8.95
N TRP A 239 1.41 -8.46 -10.24
CA TRP A 239 1.19 -7.26 -11.06
C TRP A 239 -0.29 -6.91 -11.24
N GLU A 240 -1.13 -7.92 -11.51
CA GLU A 240 -2.57 -7.74 -11.73
C GLU A 240 -3.24 -7.09 -10.51
N LEU A 241 -2.83 -7.51 -9.31
CA LEU A 241 -3.35 -6.99 -8.07
C LEU A 241 -2.95 -5.51 -7.85
N ILE A 242 -1.70 -5.14 -8.17
CA ILE A 242 -1.25 -3.75 -8.18
C ILE A 242 -2.06 -2.92 -9.17
N SER A 243 -2.22 -3.37 -10.41
CA SER A 243 -2.94 -2.62 -11.44
C SER A 243 -4.42 -2.38 -11.08
N LYS A 244 -5.05 -3.38 -10.44
CA LYS A 244 -6.44 -3.27 -9.96
C LYS A 244 -6.61 -2.28 -8.82
N TYR A 245 -5.69 -2.28 -7.86
CA TYR A 245 -5.82 -1.44 -6.66
C TYR A 245 -5.20 -0.06 -6.81
N SER A 246 -4.19 0.14 -7.66
CA SER A 246 -3.65 1.46 -7.98
C SER A 246 -4.73 2.40 -8.50
N LYS A 247 -5.56 1.93 -9.45
CA LYS A 247 -6.74 2.65 -9.94
C LYS A 247 -7.72 3.03 -8.81
N LYS A 248 -7.86 2.20 -7.78
CA LYS A 248 -8.72 2.49 -6.63
C LYS A 248 -8.11 3.55 -5.72
N PHE A 249 -6.82 3.49 -5.45
CA PHE A 249 -6.12 4.51 -4.64
C PHE A 249 -6.17 5.88 -5.32
N ILE A 250 -5.95 5.93 -6.65
CA ILE A 250 -6.04 7.16 -7.44
C ILE A 250 -7.48 7.71 -7.44
N LYS A 251 -8.50 6.87 -7.69
CA LYS A 251 -9.91 7.27 -7.63
C LYS A 251 -10.34 7.76 -6.25
N ALA A 252 -9.73 7.24 -5.18
CA ALA A 252 -9.96 7.69 -3.82
C ALA A 252 -9.22 9.00 -3.47
N GLY A 253 -8.47 9.60 -4.42
CA GLY A 253 -7.74 10.85 -4.22
C GLY A 253 -6.54 10.72 -3.27
N VAL A 254 -6.00 9.51 -3.10
CA VAL A 254 -4.89 9.27 -2.17
C VAL A 254 -3.59 9.84 -2.76
N LYS A 255 -2.98 10.80 -2.06
CA LYS A 255 -1.66 11.32 -2.39
C LYS A 255 -0.60 10.23 -2.09
N LEU A 256 -0.12 9.57 -3.13
CA LEU A 256 0.88 8.51 -3.00
C LEU A 256 2.23 9.06 -2.51
N ARG A 257 2.95 8.25 -1.73
CA ARG A 257 4.28 8.59 -1.22
C ARG A 257 5.34 8.25 -2.26
N GLN A 258 6.51 8.85 -2.10
CA GLN A 258 7.68 8.61 -2.96
C GLN A 258 8.03 7.12 -3.02
N THR A 259 8.07 6.45 -1.87
CA THR A 259 8.34 5.01 -1.75
C THR A 259 7.37 4.14 -2.55
N THR A 260 6.11 4.57 -2.66
CA THR A 260 5.08 3.87 -3.44
C THR A 260 5.36 4.00 -4.94
N PHE A 261 5.72 5.19 -5.43
CA PHE A 261 6.13 5.38 -6.82
C PHE A 261 7.44 4.64 -7.13
N ASP A 262 8.43 4.70 -6.24
CA ASP A 262 9.69 3.96 -6.36
C ASP A 262 9.44 2.46 -6.57
N THR A 263 8.58 1.87 -5.74
CA THR A 263 8.20 0.45 -5.84
C THR A 263 7.41 0.15 -7.11
N TRP A 264 6.44 1.01 -7.45
CA TRP A 264 5.53 0.78 -8.57
C TRP A 264 6.24 0.89 -9.91
N MET A 265 7.05 1.94 -10.11
CA MET A 265 7.83 2.13 -11.34
C MET A 265 8.90 1.06 -11.50
N LYS A 266 9.59 0.69 -10.41
CA LYS A 266 10.56 -0.41 -10.43
C LYS A 266 9.90 -1.70 -10.88
N PHE A 267 8.69 -1.99 -10.39
CA PHE A 267 7.96 -3.19 -10.79
C PHE A 267 7.52 -3.16 -12.26
N ALA A 268 7.05 -2.01 -12.75
CA ALA A 268 6.67 -1.82 -14.15
C ALA A 268 7.88 -2.04 -15.08
N ALA A 269 9.02 -1.43 -14.76
CA ALA A 269 10.27 -1.58 -15.51
C ALA A 269 10.82 -3.01 -15.47
N GLN A 270 10.62 -3.75 -14.37
CA GLN A 270 10.99 -5.16 -14.27
C GLN A 270 10.09 -6.05 -15.15
N ARG A 271 8.80 -5.74 -15.25
CA ARG A 271 7.87 -6.45 -16.14
C ARG A 271 8.06 -6.10 -17.62
N GLY A 272 8.66 -4.94 -17.90
CA GLY A 272 8.80 -4.42 -19.26
C GLY A 272 7.50 -3.84 -19.84
N ASP A 273 6.57 -3.43 -18.96
CA ASP A 273 5.32 -2.76 -19.36
C ASP A 273 5.57 -1.26 -19.50
N THR A 274 5.95 -0.82 -20.70
CA THR A 274 6.29 0.57 -21.00
C THR A 274 5.09 1.51 -20.91
N GLU A 275 3.91 1.08 -21.34
CA GLU A 275 2.68 1.87 -21.27
C GLU A 275 2.31 2.18 -19.82
N SER A 276 2.28 1.15 -18.95
CA SER A 276 2.03 1.36 -17.53
C SER A 276 3.12 2.21 -16.88
N LEU A 277 4.40 2.00 -17.23
CA LEU A 277 5.51 2.77 -16.68
C LEU A 277 5.34 4.28 -16.95
N TRP A 278 5.00 4.67 -18.17
CA TRP A 278 4.81 6.08 -18.51
C TRP A 278 3.55 6.69 -17.90
N ASN A 279 2.47 5.91 -17.77
CA ASN A 279 1.29 6.33 -17.03
C ASN A 279 1.62 6.60 -15.55
N ILE A 280 2.48 5.78 -14.93
CA ILE A 280 2.93 5.99 -13.55
C ILE A 280 3.83 7.22 -13.45
N GLU A 281 4.75 7.40 -14.40
CA GLU A 281 5.63 8.57 -14.44
C GLU A 281 4.85 9.87 -14.57
N TYR A 282 3.81 9.91 -15.40
CA TYR A 282 2.91 11.04 -15.49
C TYR A 282 2.31 11.41 -14.12
N LEU A 283 1.72 10.42 -13.43
CA LEU A 283 1.15 10.62 -12.08
C LEU A 283 2.21 11.03 -11.04
N ARG A 284 3.43 10.51 -11.17
CA ARG A 284 4.56 10.90 -10.32
C ARG A 284 4.92 12.36 -10.56
N SER A 285 5.00 12.79 -11.82
CA SER A 285 5.38 14.16 -12.19
C SER A 285 4.37 15.21 -11.68
N GLU A 286 3.08 14.88 -11.65
CA GLU A 286 2.04 15.76 -11.08
C GLU A 286 2.21 15.97 -9.57
N THR A 287 2.76 14.97 -8.87
CA THR A 287 2.89 14.98 -7.40
C THR A 287 4.29 15.36 -6.92
N MET A 288 5.33 15.11 -7.72
CA MET A 288 6.74 15.21 -7.34
C MET A 288 7.58 15.89 -8.42
N LYS A 289 8.32 16.92 -8.02
CA LYS A 289 9.14 17.73 -8.94
C LYS A 289 10.42 17.05 -9.41
N GLN A 290 10.97 16.14 -8.61
CA GLN A 290 12.28 15.52 -8.88
C GLN A 290 12.18 14.01 -8.88
N HIS A 291 13.02 13.38 -9.70
CA HIS A 291 13.21 11.95 -9.68
C HIS A 291 14.05 11.51 -8.49
N THR A 292 13.70 10.34 -7.98
CA THR A 292 14.57 9.54 -7.13
C THR A 292 15.52 8.73 -8.00
N LEU A 293 16.57 8.18 -7.41
CA LEU A 293 17.45 7.24 -8.10
C LEU A 293 16.63 6.10 -8.73
N THR A 294 15.71 5.49 -7.98
CA THR A 294 14.91 4.36 -8.43
C THR A 294 13.93 4.73 -9.56
N THR A 295 13.22 5.84 -9.45
CA THR A 295 12.25 6.27 -10.48
C THR A 295 12.96 6.70 -11.75
N GLY A 296 14.07 7.42 -11.63
CA GLY A 296 14.89 7.83 -12.77
C GLY A 296 15.48 6.64 -13.53
N PHE A 297 16.04 5.65 -12.83
CA PHE A 297 16.51 4.40 -13.45
C PHE A 297 15.37 3.56 -14.04
N SER A 298 14.17 3.61 -13.44
CA SER A 298 12.99 2.95 -14.03
C SER A 298 12.61 3.59 -15.37
N CYS A 299 12.66 4.93 -15.48
CA CYS A 299 12.47 5.62 -16.76
C CYS A 299 13.57 5.31 -17.78
N ALA A 300 14.84 5.26 -17.35
CA ALA A 300 15.95 4.88 -18.25
C ALA A 300 15.75 3.47 -18.82
N LYS A 301 15.32 2.52 -17.97
CA LYS A 301 14.91 1.17 -18.41
C LYS A 301 13.74 1.23 -19.39
N GLY A 302 12.74 2.08 -19.15
CA GLY A 302 11.65 2.33 -20.10
C GLY A 302 12.13 2.81 -21.48
N LEU A 303 13.07 3.75 -21.52
CA LEU A 303 13.65 4.27 -22.77
C LEU A 303 14.44 3.19 -23.53
N LEU A 304 15.17 2.34 -22.83
CA LEU A 304 15.83 1.18 -23.43
C LEU A 304 14.84 0.19 -24.03
N LEU A 305 13.69 -0.03 -23.39
CA LEU A 305 12.62 -0.88 -23.94
C LEU A 305 11.96 -0.27 -25.18
N GLU A 306 12.09 1.04 -25.39
CA GLU A 306 11.65 1.74 -26.61
C GLU A 306 12.73 1.83 -27.69
N GLY A 307 13.93 1.30 -27.45
CA GLY A 307 15.07 1.38 -28.38
C GLY A 307 15.68 2.79 -28.47
N LYS A 308 15.67 3.56 -27.37
CA LYS A 308 16.25 4.92 -27.29
C LYS A 308 17.42 4.97 -26.29
N PRO A 309 18.57 4.36 -26.61
CA PRO A 309 19.70 4.28 -25.68
C PRO A 309 20.36 5.64 -25.39
N GLU A 310 20.35 6.58 -26.32
CA GLU A 310 20.93 7.92 -26.13
C GLU A 310 20.11 8.75 -25.13
N ASP A 311 18.77 8.70 -25.25
CA ASP A 311 17.86 9.37 -24.32
C ASP A 311 18.00 8.78 -22.91
N ALA A 312 18.17 7.45 -22.81
CA ALA A 312 18.41 6.77 -21.53
C ALA A 312 19.71 7.25 -20.88
N ALA A 313 20.79 7.39 -21.67
CA ALA A 313 22.07 7.91 -21.20
C ALA A 313 21.97 9.37 -20.73
N ALA A 314 21.29 10.23 -21.51
CA ALA A 314 21.06 11.63 -21.14
C ALA A 314 20.28 11.76 -19.82
N LEU A 315 19.27 10.92 -19.62
CA LEU A 315 18.50 10.91 -18.36
C LEU A 315 19.38 10.52 -17.17
N ILE A 316 20.20 9.49 -17.29
CA ILE A 316 21.14 9.08 -16.22
C ILE A 316 22.15 10.18 -15.91
N GLN A 317 22.62 10.91 -16.93
CA GLN A 317 23.51 12.06 -16.74
C GLN A 317 22.82 13.19 -15.96
N VAL A 318 21.58 13.54 -16.32
CA VAL A 318 20.77 14.54 -15.60
C VAL A 318 20.54 14.11 -14.16
N LEU A 319 20.29 12.82 -13.90
CA LEU A 319 20.17 12.28 -12.54
C LEU A 319 21.48 12.45 -11.76
N ASN A 320 22.63 12.21 -12.39
CA ASN A 320 23.94 12.42 -11.75
C ASN A 320 24.20 13.89 -11.39
N GLN A 321 23.70 14.83 -12.19
CA GLN A 321 23.80 16.27 -11.92
C GLN A 321 22.82 16.74 -10.84
N THR A 322 21.62 16.15 -10.78
CA THR A 322 20.54 16.60 -9.90
C THR A 322 20.59 15.97 -8.51
N LEU A 323 21.14 14.75 -8.39
CA LEU A 323 21.25 14.05 -7.11
C LEU A 323 22.42 14.59 -6.27
N SER A 324 22.26 14.55 -4.95
CA SER A 324 23.32 14.94 -4.01
C SER A 324 24.55 14.03 -4.12
N ASP A 325 25.72 14.56 -3.80
CA ASP A 325 27.00 13.83 -3.89
C ASP A 325 26.98 12.49 -3.14
N ALA A 326 26.27 12.42 -2.01
CA ALA A 326 26.10 11.20 -1.22
C ALA A 326 25.40 10.05 -1.97
N LYS A 327 24.60 10.35 -3.01
CA LYS A 327 23.86 9.35 -3.80
C LYS A 327 24.55 8.97 -5.11
N LYS A 328 25.59 9.72 -5.53
CA LYS A 328 26.34 9.47 -6.77
C LYS A 328 26.99 8.08 -6.84
N PRO A 329 27.58 7.52 -5.76
CA PRO A 329 28.08 6.14 -5.79
C PRO A 329 26.98 5.12 -6.11
N GLY A 330 25.73 5.39 -5.73
CA GLY A 330 24.59 4.52 -6.01
C GLY A 330 24.22 4.45 -7.50
N ILE A 331 24.60 5.45 -8.30
CA ILE A 331 24.35 5.46 -9.75
C ILE A 331 25.18 4.37 -10.43
N ALA A 332 26.44 4.21 -10.04
CA ALA A 332 27.30 3.17 -10.59
C ALA A 332 26.76 1.77 -10.32
N VAL A 333 26.31 1.53 -9.09
CA VAL A 333 25.68 0.27 -8.68
C VAL A 333 24.40 0.00 -9.47
N GLU A 334 23.55 1.01 -9.70
CA GLU A 334 22.30 0.81 -10.45
C GLU A 334 22.54 0.63 -11.97
N VAL A 335 23.58 1.24 -12.56
CA VAL A 335 23.97 0.93 -13.94
C VAL A 335 24.49 -0.49 -14.05
N GLU A 336 25.34 -0.93 -13.12
CA GLU A 336 25.82 -2.31 -13.10
C GLU A 336 24.66 -3.31 -13.02
N LYS A 337 23.68 -3.10 -12.14
CA LYS A 337 22.46 -3.92 -12.07
C LYS A 337 21.63 -3.85 -13.35
N LEU A 338 21.53 -2.68 -13.97
CA LEU A 338 20.82 -2.50 -15.24
C LEU A 338 21.47 -3.29 -16.36
N VAL A 339 22.80 -3.37 -16.39
CA VAL A 339 23.57 -4.10 -17.40
C VAL A 339 23.54 -5.61 -17.14
N ASN A 340 23.74 -6.03 -15.88
CA ASN A 340 24.00 -7.45 -15.56
C ASN A 340 22.76 -8.25 -15.14
N GLU A 341 21.82 -7.65 -14.42
CA GLU A 341 20.70 -8.37 -13.80
C GLU A 341 19.40 -8.16 -14.58
N TRP A 342 19.08 -6.89 -14.86
CA TRP A 342 17.78 -6.48 -15.42
C TRP A 342 17.41 -7.11 -16.77
N PRO A 343 18.31 -7.30 -17.76
CA PRO A 343 17.93 -7.84 -19.07
C PRO A 343 17.38 -9.26 -18.93
N SER A 344 18.00 -10.06 -18.06
CA SER A 344 17.53 -11.43 -17.80
C SER A 344 16.17 -11.45 -17.11
N ASP A 345 15.89 -10.47 -16.25
CA ASP A 345 14.64 -10.41 -15.49
C ASP A 345 13.47 -9.92 -16.33
N VAL A 346 13.69 -8.93 -17.20
CA VAL A 346 12.62 -8.41 -18.06
C VAL A 346 12.20 -9.43 -19.12
N ILE A 347 13.14 -10.19 -19.70
CA ILE A 347 12.86 -11.21 -20.71
C ILE A 347 11.99 -12.34 -20.15
N LYS A 348 12.20 -12.75 -18.88
CA LYS A 348 11.37 -13.79 -18.22
C LYS A 348 9.88 -13.42 -18.18
N HIS A 349 9.57 -12.12 -18.17
CA HIS A 349 8.19 -11.63 -18.06
C HIS A 349 7.51 -11.35 -19.39
N GLN A 350 8.24 -11.41 -20.51
CA GLN A 350 7.68 -11.25 -21.84
C GLN A 350 7.10 -12.56 -22.40
N LYS A 351 6.19 -12.42 -23.36
CA LYS A 351 5.65 -13.52 -24.17
C LYS A 351 6.76 -14.13 -25.02
N GLU A 352 6.70 -15.44 -25.26
CA GLU A 352 7.74 -16.16 -26.01
C GLU A 352 8.03 -15.57 -27.39
N GLU A 353 7.00 -15.05 -28.07
CA GLU A 353 7.10 -14.39 -29.39
C GLU A 353 8.00 -13.15 -29.34
N ASP A 354 7.88 -12.34 -28.28
CA ASP A 354 8.56 -11.06 -28.13
C ASP A 354 9.95 -11.19 -27.49
N ARG A 355 10.24 -12.31 -26.80
CA ARG A 355 11.49 -12.54 -26.06
C ARG A 355 12.73 -12.39 -26.93
N LYS A 356 12.73 -12.99 -28.12
CA LYS A 356 13.89 -12.98 -29.02
C LYS A 356 14.18 -11.59 -29.58
N ALA A 357 13.12 -10.87 -29.98
CA ALA A 357 13.24 -9.51 -30.48
C ALA A 357 13.73 -8.56 -29.37
N LEU A 358 13.15 -8.65 -28.16
CA LEU A 358 13.58 -7.85 -27.02
C LEU A 358 15.03 -8.17 -26.62
N ALA A 359 15.41 -9.46 -26.58
CA ALA A 359 16.78 -9.86 -26.27
C ALA A 359 17.79 -9.29 -27.28
N ALA A 360 17.45 -9.29 -28.57
CA ALA A 360 18.30 -8.70 -29.61
C ALA A 360 18.43 -7.18 -29.44
N SER A 361 17.32 -6.47 -29.19
CA SER A 361 17.33 -5.02 -28.92
C SER A 361 18.19 -4.68 -27.71
N LEU A 362 17.97 -5.37 -26.58
CA LEU A 362 18.75 -5.09 -25.35
C LEU A 362 20.25 -5.40 -25.52
N LYS A 363 20.62 -6.38 -26.36
CA LYS A 363 22.01 -6.66 -26.70
C LYS A 363 22.69 -5.53 -27.48
N SER A 364 21.95 -4.76 -28.30
CA SER A 364 22.50 -3.58 -28.99
C SER A 364 22.40 -2.32 -28.14
N ASP A 365 21.28 -2.12 -27.48
CA ASP A 365 20.90 -0.83 -26.89
C ASP A 365 21.63 -0.56 -25.57
N ILE A 366 21.88 -1.61 -24.76
CA ILE A 366 22.60 -1.46 -23.49
C ILE A 366 24.06 -1.03 -23.74
N PRO A 367 24.84 -1.68 -24.62
CA PRO A 367 26.18 -1.20 -24.97
C PRO A 367 26.17 0.22 -25.57
N ALA A 368 25.20 0.56 -26.43
CA ALA A 368 25.08 1.90 -27.01
C ALA A 368 24.83 2.98 -25.94
N MET A 369 23.98 2.69 -24.95
CA MET A 369 23.75 3.57 -23.80
C MET A 369 25.03 3.73 -22.97
N VAL A 370 25.74 2.64 -22.67
CA VAL A 370 27.00 2.71 -21.90
C VAL A 370 28.07 3.50 -22.64
N ALA A 371 28.22 3.31 -23.96
CA ALA A 371 29.14 4.09 -24.77
C ALA A 371 28.80 5.60 -24.74
N SER A 372 27.51 5.94 -24.84
CA SER A 372 27.03 7.31 -24.72
C SER A 372 27.34 7.92 -23.35
N LEU A 373 27.15 7.15 -22.26
CA LEU A 373 27.51 7.59 -20.91
C LEU A 373 29.01 7.87 -20.78
N LEU A 374 29.87 6.97 -21.28
CA LEU A 374 31.33 7.16 -21.25
C LEU A 374 31.76 8.40 -22.05
N ASN A 375 31.17 8.62 -23.23
CA ASN A 375 31.44 9.79 -24.07
C ASN A 375 31.05 11.11 -23.40
N THR A 376 30.04 11.10 -22.53
CA THR A 376 29.61 12.29 -21.77
C THR A 376 30.43 12.55 -20.49
N GLY A 377 31.53 11.81 -20.29
CA GLY A 377 32.46 11.99 -19.17
C GLY A 377 32.05 11.26 -17.89
N PHE A 378 31.13 10.29 -17.99
CA PHE A 378 30.77 9.45 -16.85
C PHE A 378 31.89 8.43 -16.58
N THR A 379 32.58 8.55 -15.45
CA THR A 379 33.65 7.62 -15.05
C THR A 379 33.06 6.34 -14.46
N MET A 380 33.07 5.25 -15.22
CA MET A 380 32.66 3.94 -14.72
C MET A 380 33.52 2.81 -15.31
N SER A 381 33.92 1.86 -14.47
CA SER A 381 34.54 0.59 -14.88
C SER A 381 33.46 -0.48 -15.00
N ILE A 382 32.75 -0.54 -16.13
CA ILE A 382 31.71 -1.56 -16.36
C ILE A 382 32.33 -2.71 -17.16
N ASN A 383 32.28 -3.93 -16.60
CA ASN A 383 32.65 -5.15 -17.33
C ASN A 383 31.54 -5.53 -18.32
N LEU A 384 31.64 -5.08 -19.56
CA LEU A 384 30.70 -5.39 -20.64
C LEU A 384 30.83 -6.84 -21.17
N GLU A 385 31.86 -7.58 -20.76
CA GLU A 385 32.12 -8.94 -21.24
C GLU A 385 31.08 -9.98 -20.80
N ASP A 386 30.33 -9.72 -19.72
CA ASP A 386 29.31 -10.66 -19.22
C ASP A 386 28.05 -10.67 -20.09
N LEU A 387 27.74 -9.57 -20.79
CA LEU A 387 26.59 -9.47 -21.70
C LEU A 387 26.80 -10.23 -23.02
N THR A 388 28.05 -10.37 -23.46
CA THR A 388 28.41 -11.09 -24.68
C THR A 388 28.66 -12.58 -24.42
N LYS A 389 29.09 -12.95 -23.21
CA LYS A 389 29.39 -14.34 -22.81
C LYS A 389 28.18 -15.09 -22.24
N LYS A 390 27.23 -14.43 -21.58
CA LYS A 390 25.97 -15.07 -21.17
C LYS A 390 25.09 -15.20 -22.40
N GLU A 391 25.02 -16.40 -22.96
CA GLU A 391 23.88 -16.82 -23.77
C GLU A 391 22.62 -16.48 -22.99
N ILE A 392 21.92 -15.42 -23.40
CA ILE A 392 20.57 -15.14 -22.95
C ILE A 392 19.78 -16.40 -23.33
N PRO A 393 19.30 -17.19 -22.35
CA PRO A 393 18.65 -18.45 -22.66
C PRO A 393 17.45 -18.15 -23.56
N SER A 394 17.41 -18.90 -24.66
CA SER A 394 16.49 -18.76 -25.79
C SER A 394 15.04 -18.89 -25.39
#